data_AF-A0A356U9W4-F1
#
_entry.id   AF-A0A356U9W4-F1
#
_cell.length_a   1.000
_cell.length_b   1.000
_cell.length_c   1.000
_cell.angle_alpha   90.00
_cell.angle_beta   90.00
_cell.angle_gamma   90.00
#
_symmetry.space_group_name_H-M   'P 1'
#
loop_
_entity.id
_entity.type
_entity.pdbx_description
1 polymer ?
#
loop_
_entity_poly.entity_id
_entity_poly.type
_entity_poly.pdbx_seq_one_letter_code
_entity_poly.pdbx_strand_id
1 'polypeptide(L)'
;MKKRQLVFTCLLLITIIALSGCKFDTSKLIHPSKEKKEQLIKVEIVFTDGETLVAYLKQLRLESDARVYVGGPSSNYYYDARGNVIGAFNYQRVLYIRLLPEGNSNSGSG
;
A
#
# COMPACT_ATOMS: atom_id res chain seq x y z
N MET A 1 32.62 42.32 23.80
CA MET A 1 33.02 41.45 22.66
C MET A 1 32.14 40.20 22.52
N LYS A 2 31.76 39.52 23.62
CA LYS A 2 30.92 38.30 23.61
C LYS A 2 29.54 38.44 22.94
N LYS A 3 28.85 39.58 23.12
CA LYS A 3 27.52 39.84 22.50
C LYS A 3 27.58 39.99 20.98
N ARG A 4 28.61 40.67 20.47
CA ARG A 4 28.85 40.82 19.02
C ARG A 4 29.20 39.47 18.38
N GLN A 5 30.05 38.68 19.02
CA GLN A 5 30.39 37.33 18.56
C GLN A 5 29.15 36.43 18.50
N LEU A 6 28.30 36.46 19.52
CA LEU A 6 27.05 35.68 19.54
C LEU A 6 26.10 36.05 18.38
N VAL A 7 25.98 37.34 18.07
CA VAL A 7 25.17 37.81 16.93
C VAL A 7 25.74 37.30 15.61
N PHE A 8 27.06 37.38 15.42
CA PHE A 8 27.70 36.85 14.20
C PHE A 8 27.55 35.33 14.08
N THR A 9 27.66 34.59 15.19
CA THR A 9 27.47 33.13 15.18
C THR A 9 26.03 32.75 14.84
N CYS A 10 25.03 33.46 15.37
CA CYS A 10 23.63 33.25 14.99
C CYS A 10 23.38 33.57 13.52
N LEU A 11 23.92 34.69 13.02
CA LEU A 11 23.76 35.09 11.63
C LEU A 11 24.37 34.05 10.68
N LEU A 12 25.55 33.52 11.03
CA LEU A 12 26.22 32.45 10.28
C LEU A 12 25.39 31.15 10.28
N LEU A 13 24.76 30.80 11.39
CA LEU A 13 23.94 29.59 11.47
C LEU A 13 22.71 29.68 10.55
N ILE A 14 22.07 30.85 10.50
CA ILE A 14 20.89 31.10 9.66
C ILE A 14 21.25 31.05 8.18
N THR A 15 22.40 31.58 7.77
CA THR A 15 22.83 31.53 6.37
C THR A 15 23.17 30.11 5.92
N ILE A 16 23.76 29.28 6.79
CA ILE A 16 24.01 27.86 6.51
C ILE A 16 22.68 27.10 6.31
N ILE A 17 21.66 27.37 7.12
CA ILE A 17 20.34 26.76 6.98
C ILE A 17 19.63 27.23 5.69
N ALA A 18 19.77 28.51 5.34
CA ALA A 18 19.18 29.07 4.12
C ALA A 18 19.85 28.56 2.83
N LEU A 19 21.17 28.35 2.85
CA LEU A 19 21.94 27.86 1.71
C LEU A 19 21.89 26.33 1.54
N SER A 20 21.54 25.58 2.58
CA SER A 20 21.50 24.11 2.53
C SER A 20 20.34 23.53 1.72
N GLY A 21 19.46 24.37 1.14
CA GLY A 21 18.49 23.94 0.14
C GLY A 21 17.49 22.89 0.64
N CYS A 22 17.31 22.78 1.97
CA CYS A 22 16.37 21.87 2.58
C CYS A 22 14.95 22.21 2.10
N LYS A 23 14.46 21.44 1.13
CA LYS A 23 13.04 21.33 0.83
C LYS A 23 12.35 20.73 2.05
N PHE A 24 12.02 21.58 3.02
CA PHE A 24 11.17 21.21 4.14
C PHE A 24 9.77 20.92 3.59
N ASP A 25 9.51 19.65 3.35
CA ASP A 25 8.19 19.15 2.94
C ASP A 25 7.26 19.11 4.15
N THR A 26 6.78 20.30 4.55
CA THR A 26 5.85 20.48 5.67
C THR A 26 4.48 19.86 5.43
N SER A 27 4.21 19.43 4.18
CA SER A 27 3.00 18.68 3.79
C SER A 27 2.79 17.44 4.65
N LYS A 28 3.90 16.78 5.07
CA LYS A 28 3.87 15.58 5.91
C LYS A 28 3.65 15.86 7.41
N LEU A 29 3.79 17.11 7.85
CA LEU A 29 3.58 17.51 9.24
C LEU A 29 2.13 17.91 9.52
N ILE A 30 1.40 18.39 8.50
CA ILE A 30 0.04 18.93 8.64
C ILE A 30 -1.01 17.87 8.29
N HIS A 31 -0.71 16.97 7.36
CA HIS A 31 -1.57 15.85 7.05
C HIS A 31 -0.94 14.59 7.65
N PRO A 32 -1.53 13.95 8.69
CA PRO A 32 -1.24 12.54 8.89
C PRO A 32 -1.49 11.90 7.53
N SER A 33 -0.50 11.18 7.00
CA SER A 33 -0.69 10.44 5.76
C SER A 33 -2.03 9.74 5.92
N LYS A 34 -3.01 10.07 5.08
CA LYS A 34 -4.13 9.16 4.87
C LYS A 34 -3.44 7.90 4.39
N GLU A 35 -3.10 7.00 5.32
CA GLU A 35 -2.78 5.62 4.98
C GLU A 35 -3.96 5.23 4.12
N LYS A 36 -3.70 5.12 2.82
CA LYS A 36 -4.70 4.73 1.86
C LYS A 36 -5.11 3.34 2.34
N LYS A 37 -6.25 3.28 3.04
CA LYS A 37 -6.73 2.09 3.73
C LYS A 37 -6.59 0.96 2.73
N GLU A 38 -5.65 0.04 2.98
CA GLU A 38 -5.24 -0.92 1.97
C GLU A 38 -6.49 -1.67 1.51
N GLN A 39 -6.86 -1.49 0.24
CA GLN A 39 -8.11 -2.01 -0.27
C GLN A 39 -8.02 -3.53 -0.32
N LEU A 40 -8.92 -4.19 0.40
CA LEU A 40 -9.08 -5.63 0.39
C LEU A 40 -9.99 -6.01 -0.77
N ILE A 41 -9.51 -6.89 -1.64
CA ILE A 41 -10.21 -7.33 -2.84
C ILE A 41 -10.63 -8.77 -2.61
N LYS A 42 -11.92 -9.07 -2.73
CA LYS A 42 -12.43 -10.44 -2.64
C LYS A 42 -12.07 -11.21 -3.91
N VAL A 43 -11.46 -12.37 -3.74
CA VAL A 43 -11.00 -13.21 -4.85
C VAL A 43 -11.30 -14.68 -4.60
N GLU A 44 -11.29 -15.43 -5.68
CA GLU A 44 -11.14 -16.88 -5.68
C GLU A 44 -9.77 -17.23 -6.26
N ILE A 45 -8.97 -17.96 -5.49
CA ILE A 45 -7.67 -18.50 -5.91
C ILE A 45 -7.91 -19.93 -6.35
N VAL A 46 -7.53 -20.26 -7.58
CA VAL A 46 -7.60 -21.61 -8.13
C VAL A 46 -6.19 -22.17 -8.24
N PHE A 47 -5.95 -23.32 -7.64
CA PHE A 47 -4.64 -23.96 -7.60
C PHE A 47 -4.48 -25.00 -8.73
N THR A 48 -3.23 -25.35 -9.04
CA THR A 48 -2.86 -26.28 -10.12
C THR A 48 -3.33 -27.72 -9.89
N ASP A 49 -3.64 -28.08 -8.66
CA ASP A 49 -4.22 -29.37 -8.26
C ASP A 49 -5.76 -29.37 -8.26
N GLY A 50 -6.39 -28.26 -8.62
CA GLY A 50 -7.84 -28.10 -8.65
C GLY A 50 -8.46 -27.64 -7.33
N GLU A 51 -7.68 -27.45 -6.26
CA GLU A 51 -8.19 -26.83 -5.04
C GLU A 51 -8.58 -25.36 -5.29
N THR A 52 -9.54 -24.87 -4.50
CA THR A 52 -9.99 -23.46 -4.58
C THR A 52 -10.04 -22.82 -3.20
N LEU A 53 -9.74 -21.52 -3.13
CA LEU A 53 -9.78 -20.73 -1.90
C LEU A 53 -10.44 -19.36 -2.17
N VAL A 54 -11.53 -19.08 -1.45
CA VAL A 54 -12.16 -17.75 -1.45
C VAL A 54 -11.63 -16.94 -0.27
N ALA A 55 -11.00 -15.81 -0.56
CA ALA A 55 -10.38 -14.97 0.46
C ALA A 55 -10.30 -13.49 0.03
N TYR A 56 -9.75 -12.65 0.90
CA TYR A 56 -9.43 -11.26 0.57
C TYR A 56 -7.93 -11.09 0.39
N LEU A 57 -7.52 -10.34 -0.63
CA LEU A 57 -6.11 -9.98 -0.87
C LEU A 57 -5.95 -8.46 -0.78
N LYS A 58 -4.83 -8.01 -0.22
CA LYS A 58 -4.44 -6.60 -0.32
C LYS A 58 -4.06 -6.31 -1.77
N GLN A 59 -4.56 -5.18 -2.28
CA GLN A 59 -4.29 -4.59 -3.60
C GLN A 59 -3.33 -5.42 -4.46
N LEU A 60 -3.90 -6.34 -5.25
CA LEU A 60 -3.17 -6.99 -6.33
C LEU A 60 -2.66 -5.86 -7.24
N ARG A 61 -1.35 -5.80 -7.53
CA ARG A 61 -0.81 -4.87 -8.53
C ARG A 61 -1.25 -5.33 -9.92
N LEU A 62 -2.54 -5.20 -10.20
CA LEU A 62 -3.17 -5.53 -11.46
C LEU A 62 -3.05 -4.30 -12.36
N GLU A 63 -2.34 -4.45 -13.48
CA GLU A 63 -2.60 -3.57 -14.62
C GLU A 63 -4.03 -3.87 -15.15
N SER A 64 -4.61 -2.89 -15.83
CA SER A 64 -6.02 -2.85 -16.22
C SER A 64 -6.50 -4.02 -17.10
N ASP A 65 -5.62 -4.93 -17.51
CA ASP A 65 -5.92 -6.12 -18.31
C ASP A 65 -5.95 -7.44 -17.51
N ALA A 66 -5.92 -7.35 -16.17
CA ALA A 66 -6.16 -8.48 -15.24
C ALA A 66 -5.23 -9.69 -15.43
N ARG A 67 -4.01 -9.50 -15.95
CA ARG A 67 -2.99 -10.55 -15.97
C ARG A 67 -2.01 -10.38 -14.82
N VAL A 68 -2.02 -11.33 -13.89
CA VAL A 68 -1.00 -11.39 -12.83
C VAL A 68 0.19 -12.19 -13.33
N TYR A 69 1.34 -11.53 -13.44
CA TYR A 69 2.59 -12.17 -13.84
C TYR A 69 3.17 -12.95 -12.65
N VAL A 70 3.44 -14.24 -12.88
CA VAL A 70 4.02 -15.17 -11.92
C VAL A 70 5.45 -14.73 -11.56
N GLY A 71 5.82 -14.73 -10.27
CA GLY A 71 7.16 -14.33 -9.80
C GLY A 71 7.23 -13.54 -8.49
N GLY A 72 6.13 -13.49 -7.71
CA GLY A 72 6.08 -12.78 -6.43
C GLY A 72 6.80 -13.51 -5.28
N PRO A 73 6.88 -12.87 -4.09
CA PRO A 73 7.47 -13.46 -2.90
C PRO A 73 6.83 -14.83 -2.56
N SER A 74 7.62 -15.73 -1.98
CA SER A 74 7.20 -17.12 -1.68
C SER A 74 6.06 -17.24 -0.69
N SER A 75 5.82 -16.21 0.13
CA SER A 75 4.74 -16.16 1.13
C SER A 75 3.73 -15.06 0.77
N ASN A 76 2.53 -15.46 0.35
CA ASN A 76 1.44 -14.54 0.02
C ASN A 76 0.32 -14.70 1.03
N TYR A 77 0.09 -13.67 1.84
CA TYR A 77 -0.96 -13.70 2.85
C TYR A 77 -2.34 -13.47 2.24
N TYR A 78 -3.33 -14.11 2.83
CA TYR A 78 -4.74 -13.83 2.56
C TYR A 78 -5.47 -13.49 3.85
N TYR A 79 -6.53 -12.72 3.69
CA TYR A 79 -7.19 -12.00 4.77
C TYR A 79 -8.67 -12.36 4.85
N ASP A 80 -9.26 -12.16 6.03
CA ASP A 80 -10.71 -12.10 6.19
C ASP A 80 -11.26 -10.73 5.74
N ALA A 81 -12.59 -10.58 5.78
CA ALA A 81 -13.26 -9.33 5.41
C ALA A 81 -12.91 -8.13 6.32
N ARG A 82 -12.33 -8.39 7.50
CA ARG A 82 -11.89 -7.37 8.46
C ARG A 82 -10.42 -7.00 8.28
N GLY A 83 -9.69 -7.69 7.40
CA GLY A 83 -8.26 -7.50 7.18
C GLY A 83 -7.35 -8.25 8.14
N ASN A 84 -7.87 -9.22 8.90
CA ASN A 84 -7.03 -10.11 9.69
C ASN A 84 -6.40 -11.16 8.79
N VAL A 85 -5.11 -11.47 9.01
CA VAL A 85 -4.44 -12.57 8.31
C VAL A 85 -5.07 -13.89 8.77
N ILE A 86 -5.57 -14.66 7.82
CA ILE A 86 -6.15 -15.99 8.07
C ILE A 86 -5.30 -17.12 7.49
N GLY A 87 -4.28 -16.80 6.68
CA GLY A 87 -3.26 -17.75 6.26
C GLY A 87 -2.35 -17.20 5.17
N ALA A 88 -1.58 -18.10 4.56
CA ALA A 88 -0.76 -17.82 3.39
C ALA A 88 -0.92 -18.91 2.32
N PHE A 89 -0.68 -18.55 1.07
CA PHE A 89 -0.69 -19.47 -0.07
C PHE A 89 0.62 -19.37 -0.86
N ASN A 90 0.99 -20.48 -1.50
CA ASN A 90 2.16 -20.54 -2.38
C ASN A 90 1.75 -20.12 -3.80
N TYR A 91 2.33 -19.02 -4.29
CA TYR A 91 2.05 -18.49 -5.63
C TYR A 91 2.39 -19.46 -6.77
N GLN A 92 3.40 -20.33 -6.58
CA GLN A 92 3.80 -21.33 -7.57
C GLN A 92 2.74 -22.41 -7.79
N ARG A 93 1.83 -22.60 -6.84
CA ARG A 93 0.71 -23.54 -6.95
C ARG A 93 -0.53 -22.88 -7.54
N VAL A 94 -0.54 -21.58 -7.79
CA VAL A 94 -1.72 -20.86 -8.30
C VAL A 94 -1.80 -21.04 -9.81
N LEU A 95 -2.93 -21.53 -10.29
CA LEU A 95 -3.28 -21.58 -11.70
C LEU A 95 -3.77 -20.21 -12.18
N TYR A 96 -4.72 -19.60 -11.46
CA TYR A 96 -5.18 -18.23 -11.68
C TYR A 96 -5.88 -17.67 -10.43
N ILE A 97 -6.04 -16.34 -10.39
CA ILE A 97 -6.84 -15.64 -9.37
C ILE A 97 -7.98 -14.91 -10.08
N ARG A 98 -9.21 -15.17 -9.66
CA ARG A 98 -10.43 -14.56 -10.19
C ARG A 98 -10.95 -13.51 -9.21
N LEU A 99 -11.16 -12.28 -9.69
CA LEU A 99 -11.85 -11.25 -8.92
C LEU A 99 -13.32 -11.64 -8.72
N LEU A 100 -13.79 -11.59 -7.48
CA LEU A 100 -15.21 -11.79 -7.19
C LEU A 100 -15.89 -10.42 -7.07
N PRO A 101 -17.09 -10.23 -7.63
CA PRO A 101 -17.82 -8.97 -7.52
C PRO A 101 -18.04 -8.64 -6.04
N GLU A 102 -17.70 -7.41 -5.66
CA GLU A 102 -18.20 -6.84 -4.42
C GLU A 102 -19.72 -6.74 -4.60
N GLY A 103 -20.48 -7.39 -3.72
CA GLY A 103 -21.93 -7.50 -3.86
C GLY A 103 -22.61 -6.14 -3.81
N ASN A 104 -22.73 -5.47 -4.95
CA ASN A 104 -23.69 -4.40 -5.16
C ASN A 104 -24.97 -5.06 -5.68
N SER A 105 -25.77 -5.56 -4.76
CA SER A 105 -27.21 -5.72 -4.97
C SER A 105 -27.84 -4.33 -5.15
N ASN A 106 -27.70 -3.76 -6.34
CA ASN A 106 -28.65 -2.76 -6.82
C ASN A 106 -29.53 -3.44 -7.86
N SER A 107 -30.67 -3.91 -7.36
CA SER A 107 -31.87 -4.21 -8.15
C SER A 107 -32.23 -3.01 -9.02
N GLY A 108 -31.88 -3.08 -10.30
CA GLY A 108 -32.47 -2.23 -11.32
C GLY A 108 -33.83 -2.81 -11.73
N SER A 109 -34.88 -2.43 -11.00
CA SER A 109 -36.22 -2.37 -11.59
C SER A 109 -36.28 -1.08 -12.41
N GLY A 110 -36.64 -1.22 -13.68
CA GLY A 110 -36.94 -0.15 -14.62
C GLY A 110 -37.70 -0.74 -15.78
#